data_AF-A0A366DNP9-F1
#
_entry.id   AF-A0A366DNP9-F1
#
_cell.length_a   1.000
_cell.length_b   1.000
_cell.length_c   1.000
_cell.angle_alpha   90.00
_cell.angle_beta   90.00
_cell.angle_gamma   90.00
#
_symmetry.space_group_name_H-M   'P 1'
#
loop_
_entity.id
_entity.type
_entity.pdbx_description
1 polymer ?
#
loop_
_entity_poly.entity_id
_entity_poly.type
_entity_poly.pdbx_seq_one_letter_code
_entity_poly.pdbx_strand_id
1 'polypeptide(L)'
;MTTGRTIALWALVIFVGIQFGAGWYEKLAIVPLWTDVPTDQTLTAMEESGMKRAGRAFWPFVSPVVALLAVVNLLLARRAPAPMRRWWLLGAAVMTAYAVVSYAYFVPQMLMFQSGGADWSAERVDTFVTWWTGLNYARMALGGAGWLCLLRALSLSGAHGAPVRSRNVPRYTLDR
;
A
#
# COMPACT_ATOMS: atom_id res chain seq x y z
N MET A 1 13.79 19.61 5.72
CA MET A 1 13.85 18.40 4.86
C MET A 1 14.28 18.83 3.46
N THR A 2 15.01 18.02 2.69
CA THR A 2 15.34 18.41 1.30
C THR A 2 14.15 18.19 0.37
N THR A 3 14.02 18.99 -0.69
CA THR A 3 12.94 18.87 -1.68
C THR A 3 12.82 17.45 -2.24
N GLY A 4 13.92 16.80 -2.58
CA GLY A 4 13.91 15.42 -3.10
C GLY A 4 13.37 14.38 -2.10
N ARG A 5 13.65 14.55 -0.80
CA ARG A 5 13.09 13.67 0.25
C ARG A 5 11.58 13.86 0.39
N THR A 6 11.12 15.11 0.31
CA THR A 6 9.70 15.43 0.33
C THR A 6 8.99 14.80 -0.85
N ILE A 7 9.52 14.95 -2.06
CA ILE A 7 8.96 14.34 -3.28
C ILE A 7 8.90 12.82 -3.16
N ALA A 8 9.95 12.17 -2.65
CA ALA A 8 9.96 10.71 -2.47
C ALA A 8 8.88 10.22 -1.51
N LEU A 9 8.64 10.96 -0.41
CA LEU A 9 7.56 10.63 0.52
C LEU A 9 6.18 10.85 -0.10
N TRP A 10 5.97 11.97 -0.80
CA TRP A 10 4.71 12.24 -1.51
C TRP A 10 4.41 11.14 -2.53
N ALA A 11 5.40 10.79 -3.36
CA ALA A 11 5.27 9.72 -4.34
C ALA A 11 4.86 8.41 -3.66
N LEU A 12 5.53 8.03 -2.57
CA LEU A 12 5.17 6.81 -1.84
C LEU A 12 3.74 6.88 -1.28
N VAL A 13 3.35 7.97 -0.63
CA VAL A 13 1.99 8.14 -0.09
C VAL A 13 0.92 8.02 -1.17
N ILE A 14 1.14 8.66 -2.32
CA ILE A 14 0.19 8.65 -3.44
C ILE A 14 0.09 7.26 -4.05
N PHE A 15 1.22 6.63 -4.38
CA PHE A 15 1.21 5.30 -5.00
C PHE A 15 0.66 4.22 -4.07
N VAL A 16 0.96 4.28 -2.77
CA VAL A 16 0.34 3.40 -1.77
C VAL A 16 -1.16 3.65 -1.67
N GLY A 17 -1.61 4.91 -1.72
CA GLY A 17 -3.04 5.25 -1.73
C GLY A 17 -3.77 4.69 -2.95
N ILE A 18 -3.19 4.84 -4.16
CA ILE A 18 -3.73 4.26 -5.40
C ILE A 18 -3.81 2.73 -5.28
N GLN A 19 -2.72 2.09 -4.83
CA GLN A 19 -2.67 0.64 -4.66
C GLN A 19 -3.69 0.14 -3.65
N PHE A 20 -3.83 0.83 -2.51
CA PHE A 20 -4.75 0.48 -1.44
C PHE A 20 -6.21 0.64 -1.87
N GLY A 21 -6.55 1.76 -2.54
CA GLY A 21 -7.88 2.00 -3.07
C GLY A 21 -8.27 0.96 -4.12
N ALA A 22 -7.38 0.64 -5.06
CA ALA A 22 -7.61 -0.40 -6.05
C ALA A 22 -7.76 -1.78 -5.41
N GLY A 23 -6.95 -2.11 -4.40
CA GLY A 23 -7.08 -3.36 -3.64
C GLY A 23 -8.42 -3.48 -2.92
N TRP A 24 -8.95 -2.38 -2.37
CA TRP A 24 -10.29 -2.35 -1.77
C TRP A 24 -11.40 -2.52 -2.81
N TYR A 25 -11.31 -1.84 -3.94
CA TYR A 25 -12.24 -2.03 -5.05
C TYR A 25 -12.24 -3.48 -5.52
N GLU A 26 -11.07 -4.06 -5.76
CA GLU A 26 -10.96 -5.46 -6.17
C GLU A 26 -11.59 -6.39 -5.12
N LYS A 27 -11.30 -6.17 -3.84
CA LYS A 27 -11.83 -7.01 -2.77
C LYS A 27 -13.35 -6.94 -2.60
N LEU A 28 -13.96 -5.78 -2.82
CA LEU A 28 -15.40 -5.57 -2.61
C LEU A 28 -16.23 -5.83 -3.85
N ALA A 29 -15.71 -5.49 -5.02
CA ALA A 29 -16.48 -5.52 -6.27
C ALA A 29 -16.12 -6.69 -7.18
N ILE A 30 -14.87 -7.19 -7.12
CA ILE A 30 -14.36 -8.18 -8.07
C ILE A 30 -14.24 -9.56 -7.44
N VAL A 31 -13.70 -9.66 -6.22
CA VAL A 31 -13.50 -10.93 -5.52
C VAL A 31 -14.80 -11.73 -5.33
N PRO A 32 -15.92 -11.12 -4.88
CA PRO A 32 -17.19 -11.86 -4.71
C PRO A 32 -17.70 -12.52 -5.99
N LEU A 33 -17.37 -11.96 -7.16
CA LEU A 33 -17.84 -12.48 -8.46
C LEU A 33 -17.30 -13.88 -8.78
N TRP A 34 -16.21 -14.31 -8.12
CA TRP A 34 -15.62 -15.63 -8.35
C TRP A 34 -15.46 -16.46 -7.08
N THR A 35 -15.62 -15.89 -5.88
CA THR A 35 -15.61 -16.67 -4.63
C THR A 35 -16.94 -17.32 -4.30
N ASP A 36 -18.04 -16.74 -4.79
CA ASP A 36 -19.39 -17.15 -4.40
C ASP A 36 -20.00 -18.17 -5.38
N VAL A 37 -19.25 -18.52 -6.43
CA VAL A 37 -19.64 -19.52 -7.43
C VAL A 37 -19.11 -20.92 -7.05
N PRO A 38 -19.70 -22.00 -7.59
CA PRO A 38 -19.18 -23.36 -7.43
C PRO A 38 -17.70 -23.50 -7.85
N THR A 39 -16.95 -24.39 -7.18
CA THR A 39 -15.49 -24.54 -7.37
C THR A 39 -15.08 -24.87 -8.80
N ASP A 40 -15.91 -25.60 -9.55
CA ASP A 40 -15.70 -25.94 -10.95
C ASP A 40 -15.83 -24.73 -11.89
N GLN A 41 -16.49 -23.65 -11.44
CA GLN A 41 -16.72 -22.42 -12.21
C GLN A 41 -15.83 -21.25 -11.76
N THR A 42 -15.15 -21.36 -10.62
CA THR A 42 -14.32 -20.30 -10.02
C THR A 42 -13.31 -19.69 -11.00
N LEU A 43 -12.60 -20.52 -11.77
CA LEU A 43 -11.58 -20.01 -12.71
C LEU A 43 -12.23 -19.17 -13.82
N THR A 44 -13.27 -19.69 -14.47
CA THR A 44 -14.01 -18.97 -15.52
C THR A 44 -14.58 -17.66 -14.99
N ALA A 45 -15.24 -17.69 -13.83
CA ALA A 45 -15.76 -16.49 -13.19
C ALA A 45 -14.67 -15.48 -12.85
N MET A 46 -13.48 -15.93 -12.42
CA MET A 46 -12.34 -15.05 -12.16
C MET A 46 -11.83 -14.37 -13.44
N GLU A 47 -11.80 -15.08 -14.56
CA GLU A 47 -11.41 -14.50 -15.85
C GLU A 47 -12.38 -13.43 -16.32
N GLU A 48 -13.68 -13.68 -16.17
CA GLU A 48 -14.77 -12.76 -16.56
C GLU A 48 -14.92 -11.57 -15.63
N SER A 49 -14.59 -11.73 -14.34
CA SER A 49 -14.69 -10.67 -13.32
C SER A 49 -13.78 -9.46 -13.60
N GLY A 50 -12.77 -9.61 -14.47
CA GLY A 50 -11.75 -8.59 -14.72
C GLY A 50 -10.51 -8.70 -13.84
N MET A 51 -10.47 -9.63 -12.87
CA MET A 51 -9.30 -9.92 -12.01
C MET A 51 -8.04 -10.21 -12.86
N LYS A 52 -8.15 -11.09 -13.86
CA LYS A 52 -7.03 -11.45 -14.75
C LYS A 52 -6.58 -10.27 -15.64
N ARG A 53 -7.49 -9.36 -15.99
CA ARG A 53 -7.16 -8.15 -16.76
C ARG A 53 -6.42 -7.13 -15.88
N ALA A 54 -6.90 -6.89 -14.66
CA ALA A 54 -6.24 -6.03 -13.68
C ALA A 54 -4.84 -6.56 -13.33
N GLY A 55 -4.70 -7.88 -13.14
CA GLY A 55 -3.44 -8.58 -12.90
C GLY A 55 -2.38 -8.41 -14.01
N ARG A 56 -2.81 -8.15 -15.25
CA ARG A 56 -1.90 -7.95 -16.39
C ARG A 56 -1.61 -6.48 -16.69
N ALA A 57 -2.57 -5.59 -16.47
CA ALA A 57 -2.44 -4.19 -16.87
C ALA A 57 -2.10 -3.25 -15.71
N PHE A 58 -2.80 -3.38 -14.58
CA PHE A 58 -2.71 -2.43 -13.48
C PHE A 58 -1.66 -2.82 -12.44
N TRP A 59 -1.74 -4.06 -11.94
CA TRP A 59 -0.89 -4.51 -10.84
C TRP A 59 0.63 -4.53 -11.17
N PRO A 60 1.06 -4.93 -12.39
CA PRO A 60 2.47 -4.87 -12.79
C PRO A 60 3.00 -3.43 -12.94
N PHE A 61 2.13 -2.44 -13.15
CA PHE A 61 2.51 -1.04 -13.20
C PHE A 61 2.66 -0.45 -11.79
N VAL A 62 1.64 -0.62 -10.94
CA VAL A 62 1.62 0.05 -9.61
C VAL A 62 2.50 -0.65 -8.58
N SER A 63 2.54 -1.99 -8.55
CA SER A 63 3.13 -2.72 -7.43
C SER A 63 4.65 -2.68 -7.39
N PRO A 64 5.37 -2.81 -8.52
CA PRO A 64 6.82 -2.67 -8.50
C PRO A 64 7.25 -1.25 -8.12
N VAL A 65 6.49 -0.24 -8.56
CA VAL A 65 6.74 1.16 -8.20
C VAL A 65 6.57 1.37 -6.70
N VAL A 66 5.49 0.87 -6.10
CA VAL A 66 5.30 0.92 -4.63
C VAL A 66 6.43 0.21 -3.90
N ALA A 67 6.82 -0.99 -4.34
CA ALA A 67 7.88 -1.77 -3.70
C ALA A 67 9.23 -1.02 -3.74
N LEU A 68 9.59 -0.48 -4.90
CA LEU A 68 10.82 0.31 -5.07
C LEU A 68 10.77 1.58 -4.22
N LEU A 69 9.66 2.32 -4.27
CA LEU A 69 9.49 3.54 -3.47
C LEU A 69 9.56 3.22 -1.97
N ALA A 70 9.01 2.11 -1.50
CA ALA A 70 9.06 1.71 -0.10
C ALA A 70 10.51 1.50 0.37
N VAL A 71 11.31 0.75 -0.42
CA VAL A 71 12.74 0.50 -0.11
C VAL A 71 13.55 1.80 -0.15
N VAL A 72 13.37 2.62 -1.19
CA VAL A 72 14.06 3.91 -1.32
C VAL A 72 13.72 4.82 -0.14
N ASN A 73 12.44 4.91 0.22
CA ASN A 73 11.99 5.71 1.36
C ASN A 73 12.52 5.18 2.69
N LEU A 74 12.66 3.86 2.86
CA LEU A 74 13.25 3.28 4.07
C LEU A 74 14.70 3.76 4.28
N LEU A 75 15.46 3.92 3.19
CA LEU A 75 16.82 4.47 3.24
C LEU A 75 16.82 5.98 3.49
N LEU A 76 15.96 6.73 2.80
CA LEU A 76 15.88 8.19 2.91
C LEU A 76 15.39 8.64 4.30
N ALA A 77 14.43 7.93 4.88
CA ALA A 77 13.82 8.24 6.16
C ALA A 77 14.83 8.25 7.31
N ARG A 78 15.93 7.48 7.22
CA ARG A 78 16.99 7.45 8.24
C ARG A 78 17.61 8.82 8.51
N ARG A 79 17.62 9.71 7.51
CA ARG A 79 18.16 11.08 7.58
C ARG A 79 17.10 12.15 7.83
N ALA A 80 15.87 11.76 8.16
CA ALA A 80 14.81 12.69 8.48
C ALA A 80 14.92 13.20 9.94
N PRO A 81 14.47 14.44 10.22
CA PRO A 81 14.36 14.92 11.59
C PRO A 81 13.25 14.18 12.37
N ALA A 82 13.41 14.10 13.69
CA ALA A 82 12.33 13.69 14.59
C ALA A 82 11.32 14.85 14.71
N PRO A 83 10.00 14.59 14.87
CA PRO A 83 9.34 13.29 15.13
C PRO A 83 8.97 12.49 13.86
N MET A 84 9.00 13.12 12.68
CA MET A 84 8.59 12.53 11.41
C MET A 84 9.32 11.22 11.06
N ARG A 85 10.62 11.15 11.37
CA ARG A 85 11.47 9.98 11.08
C ARG A 85 10.86 8.65 11.55
N ARG A 86 10.25 8.61 12.74
CA ARG A 86 9.71 7.38 13.31
C ARG A 86 8.56 6.83 12.47
N TRP A 87 7.60 7.69 12.14
CA TRP A 87 6.44 7.35 11.32
C TRP A 87 6.83 6.99 9.89
N TRP A 88 7.80 7.72 9.33
CA TRP A 88 8.29 7.44 7.99
C TRP A 88 8.99 6.08 7.90
N LEU A 89 9.91 5.79 8.83
CA LEU A 89 10.58 4.48 8.87
C LEU A 89 9.59 3.34 9.08
N LEU A 90 8.63 3.49 10.00
CA LEU A 90 7.61 2.47 10.25
C LEU A 90 6.75 2.23 9.01
N GLY A 91 6.22 3.28 8.39
CA GLY A 91 5.41 3.17 7.18
C GLY A 91 6.18 2.55 6.01
N ALA A 92 7.41 2.97 5.77
CA ALA A 92 8.26 2.42 4.71
C ALA A 92 8.64 0.94 4.97
N ALA A 93 8.91 0.58 6.23
CA ALA A 93 9.22 -0.80 6.61
C ALA A 93 7.99 -1.72 6.42
N VAL A 94 6.82 -1.27 6.88
CA VAL A 94 5.54 -1.99 6.69
C VAL A 94 5.24 -2.19 5.21
N MET A 95 5.40 -1.15 4.39
CA MET A 95 5.16 -1.29 2.94
C MET A 95 6.20 -2.15 2.23
N THR A 96 7.45 -2.19 2.73
CA THR A 96 8.48 -3.12 2.23
C THR A 96 8.09 -4.56 2.56
N ALA A 97 7.67 -4.84 3.80
CA ALA A 97 7.19 -6.16 4.21
C ALA A 97 5.94 -6.58 3.42
N TYR A 98 4.99 -5.66 3.23
CA TYR A 98 3.81 -5.85 2.37
C TYR A 98 4.20 -6.29 0.96
N ALA A 99 5.19 -5.63 0.35
CA ALA A 99 5.67 -5.98 -0.98
C ALA A 99 6.32 -7.38 -0.99
N VAL A 100 7.18 -7.69 -0.01
CA VAL A 100 7.81 -9.01 0.12
C VAL A 100 6.75 -10.10 0.21
N VAL A 101 5.76 -9.96 1.10
CA VAL A 101 4.67 -10.93 1.26
C VAL A 101 3.84 -11.05 -0.02
N SER A 102 3.57 -9.93 -0.70
CA SER A 102 2.80 -9.92 -1.96
C SER A 102 3.51 -10.72 -3.05
N TYR A 103 4.82 -10.51 -3.23
CA TYR A 103 5.60 -11.19 -4.28
C TYR A 103 6.04 -12.60 -3.90
N ALA A 104 6.16 -12.92 -2.61
CA ALA A 104 6.51 -14.26 -2.15
C ALA A 104 5.32 -15.24 -2.17
N TYR A 105 4.10 -14.75 -1.97
CA TYR A 105 2.91 -15.59 -1.84
C TYR A 105 1.77 -15.18 -2.79
N PHE A 106 1.22 -13.98 -2.66
CA PHE A 106 -0.05 -13.63 -3.32
C PHE A 106 0.03 -13.62 -4.85
N VAL A 107 1.07 -13.00 -5.41
CA VAL A 107 1.29 -12.93 -6.86
C VAL A 107 1.56 -14.32 -7.43
N PRO A 108 2.52 -15.12 -6.90
CA PRO A 108 2.74 -16.48 -7.38
C PRO A 108 1.50 -17.37 -7.32
N GLN A 109 0.78 -17.38 -6.19
CA GLN A 109 -0.41 -18.23 -6.03
C GLN A 109 -1.52 -17.86 -7.02
N MET A 110 -1.74 -16.56 -7.23
CA MET A 110 -2.71 -16.08 -8.22
C MET A 110 -2.31 -16.49 -9.65
N LEU A 111 -1.03 -16.35 -10.00
CA LEU A 111 -0.54 -16.74 -11.32
C LEU A 111 -0.64 -18.25 -11.54
N MET A 112 -0.31 -19.06 -10.53
CA MET A 112 -0.46 -20.52 -10.59
C MET A 112 -1.92 -20.94 -10.80
N PHE A 113 -2.85 -20.31 -10.09
CA PHE A 113 -4.27 -20.59 -10.27
C PHE A 113 -4.77 -20.14 -11.66
N GLN A 114 -4.39 -18.95 -12.11
CA GLN A 114 -4.80 -18.42 -13.42
C GLN A 114 -4.20 -19.17 -14.63
N SER A 115 -3.09 -19.89 -14.44
CA SER A 115 -2.43 -20.64 -15.53
C SER A 115 -2.78 -22.11 -15.57
N GLY A 116 -3.08 -22.74 -14.42
CA GLY A 116 -3.30 -24.19 -14.32
C GLY A 116 -4.42 -24.60 -13.38
N GLY A 117 -5.27 -23.66 -12.95
CA GLY A 117 -6.36 -23.93 -12.01
C GLY A 117 -7.44 -24.86 -12.56
N ALA A 118 -7.54 -25.01 -13.90
CA ALA A 118 -8.48 -25.93 -14.54
C ALA A 118 -8.19 -27.40 -14.21
N ASP A 119 -6.93 -27.74 -13.95
CA ASP A 119 -6.50 -29.11 -13.62
C ASP A 119 -6.49 -29.36 -12.10
N TRP A 120 -6.92 -28.39 -11.29
CA TRP A 120 -6.94 -28.54 -9.83
C TRP A 120 -8.19 -29.30 -9.39
N SER A 121 -8.03 -30.18 -8.40
CA SER A 121 -9.17 -30.78 -7.70
C SER A 121 -10.01 -29.70 -7.00
N ALA A 122 -11.32 -29.92 -6.89
CA ALA A 122 -12.24 -29.00 -6.21
C ALA A 122 -11.77 -28.61 -4.79
N GLU A 123 -11.28 -29.57 -4.00
CA GLU A 123 -10.73 -29.32 -2.65
C GLU A 123 -9.54 -28.34 -2.67
N ARG A 124 -8.69 -28.42 -3.69
CA ARG A 124 -7.53 -27.54 -3.84
C ARG A 124 -7.98 -26.13 -4.23
N VAL A 125 -8.99 -26.01 -5.10
CA VAL A 125 -9.59 -24.72 -5.45
C VAL A 125 -10.20 -24.07 -4.22
N ASP A 126 -11.03 -24.80 -3.46
CA ASP A 126 -11.66 -24.30 -2.23
C ASP A 126 -10.63 -23.84 -1.19
N THR A 127 -9.60 -24.67 -0.97
CA THR A 127 -8.48 -24.33 -0.07
C THR A 127 -7.78 -23.05 -0.52
N PHE A 128 -7.47 -22.94 -1.82
CA PHE A 128 -6.85 -21.74 -2.38
C PHE A 128 -7.74 -20.51 -2.19
N VAL A 129 -9.02 -20.59 -2.54
CA VAL A 129 -9.97 -19.49 -2.42
C VAL A 129 -10.04 -19.02 -0.96
N THR A 130 -10.24 -19.95 -0.02
CA THR A 130 -10.34 -19.65 1.41
C THR A 130 -9.08 -18.98 1.95
N TRP A 131 -7.91 -19.58 1.73
CA TRP A 131 -6.65 -19.05 2.25
C TRP A 131 -6.24 -17.73 1.58
N TRP A 132 -6.32 -17.66 0.25
CA TRP A 132 -5.91 -16.48 -0.48
C TRP A 132 -6.79 -15.29 -0.09
N THR A 133 -8.11 -15.47 -0.04
CA THR A 133 -9.04 -14.38 0.29
C THR A 133 -8.94 -13.94 1.75
N GLY A 134 -8.76 -14.88 2.68
CA GLY A 134 -8.58 -14.60 4.12
C GLY A 134 -7.27 -13.88 4.41
N LEU A 135 -6.14 -14.39 3.90
CA LEU A 135 -4.85 -13.75 4.05
C LEU A 135 -4.80 -12.38 3.37
N ASN A 136 -5.56 -12.18 2.28
CA ASN A 136 -5.60 -10.89 1.60
C ASN A 136 -6.19 -9.79 2.49
N TYR A 137 -7.16 -10.09 3.36
CA TYR A 137 -7.65 -9.11 4.35
C TYR A 137 -6.55 -8.69 5.32
N ALA A 138 -5.78 -9.64 5.85
CA ALA A 138 -4.65 -9.34 6.73
C ALA A 138 -3.59 -8.49 6.01
N ARG A 139 -3.29 -8.83 4.76
CA ARG A 139 -2.40 -8.05 3.89
C ARG A 139 -2.92 -6.63 3.65
N MET A 140 -4.21 -6.46 3.41
CA MET A 140 -4.83 -5.15 3.23
C MET A 140 -4.78 -4.31 4.51
N ALA A 141 -5.05 -4.91 5.68
CA ALA A 141 -4.91 -4.23 6.96
C ALA A 141 -3.47 -3.74 7.19
N LEU A 142 -2.48 -4.58 6.85
CA LEU A 142 -1.06 -4.20 6.89
C LEU A 142 -0.76 -3.02 5.96
N GLY A 143 -1.25 -3.07 4.71
CA GLY A 143 -1.11 -1.98 3.75
C GLY A 143 -1.75 -0.67 4.23
N GLY A 144 -2.95 -0.74 4.82
CA GLY A 144 -3.63 0.40 5.41
C GLY A 144 -2.87 1.00 6.59
N ALA A 145 -2.34 0.18 7.50
CA ALA A 145 -1.51 0.63 8.61
C ALA A 145 -0.22 1.33 8.12
N GLY A 146 0.43 0.75 7.11
CA GLY A 146 1.60 1.36 6.45
C GLY A 146 1.26 2.73 5.85
N TRP A 147 0.14 2.82 5.13
CA TRP A 147 -0.33 4.06 4.53
C TRP A 147 -0.64 5.14 5.58
N LEU A 148 -1.32 4.81 6.67
CA LEU A 148 -1.59 5.73 7.77
C LEU A 148 -0.31 6.25 8.43
N CYS A 149 0.70 5.39 8.61
CA CYS A 149 2.01 5.83 9.10
C CYS A 149 2.67 6.81 8.14
N LEU A 150 2.59 6.59 6.83
CA LEU A 150 3.14 7.48 5.81
C LEU A 150 2.39 8.82 5.75
N LEU A 151 1.06 8.82 5.86
CA LEU A 151 0.25 10.04 5.98
C LEU A 151 0.62 10.82 7.25
N ARG A 152 0.85 10.12 8.36
CA ARG A 152 1.32 10.75 9.60
C ARG A 152 2.70 11.36 9.42
N ALA A 153 3.63 10.68 8.75
CA ALA A 153 4.92 11.26 8.41
C ALA A 153 4.77 12.51 7.53
N LEU A 154 3.89 12.45 6.53
CA LEU A 154 3.64 13.54 5.60
C LEU A 154 3.06 14.79 6.32
N SER A 155 2.07 14.62 7.18
CA SER A 155 1.50 15.73 7.98
C SER A 155 2.56 16.42 8.87
N LEU A 156 3.51 15.66 9.42
CA LEU A 156 4.60 16.21 10.23
C LEU A 156 5.68 16.90 9.40
N SER A 157 5.73 16.66 8.08
CA SER A 157 6.70 17.28 7.18
C SER A 157 6.43 18.76 6.93
N GLY A 158 5.16 19.19 6.98
CA GLY A 158 4.74 20.59 6.81
C GLY A 158 4.97 21.46 8.04
N ALA A 159 4.90 20.89 9.26
CA ALA A 159 5.06 21.63 10.51
C ALA A 159 6.47 22.22 10.71
N HIS A 160 7.49 21.70 10.02
CA HIS A 160 8.87 22.23 10.06
C HIS A 160 9.11 23.42 9.11
N GLY A 161 8.12 23.82 8.31
CA GLY A 161 8.23 24.93 7.35
C GLY A 161 7.53 26.22 7.77
N ALA A 162 6.76 26.23 8.86
CA ALA A 162 6.09 27.43 9.32
C ALA A 162 7.10 28.38 9.97
N PRO A 163 7.28 29.63 9.48
CA PRO A 163 8.08 30.61 10.20
C PRO A 163 7.44 30.84 11.57
N VAL A 164 8.28 30.78 12.62
CA VAL A 164 7.88 31.24 13.95
C VAL A 164 7.46 32.70 13.78
N ARG A 165 6.15 32.97 13.84
CA ARG A 165 5.64 34.34 13.95
C ARG A 165 6.22 34.87 15.26
N SER A 166 7.31 35.64 15.19
CA SER A 166 7.77 36.44 16.32
C SER A 166 6.59 37.32 16.71
N ARG A 167 5.97 37.03 17.86
CA ARG A 167 5.02 37.95 18.46
C ARG A 167 5.79 39.24 18.68
N ASN A 168 5.49 40.27 17.89
CA ASN A 168 5.91 41.64 18.17
C ASN A 168 5.33 41.99 19.54
N VAL A 169 6.15 41.90 20.58
CA VAL A 169 5.85 42.47 21.89
C VAL A 169 5.99 43.98 21.74
N PRO A 170 4.93 44.78 21.92
CA PRO A 170 5.06 46.23 21.90
C PRO A 170 6.01 46.64 23.04
N ARG A 171 7.14 47.28 22.71
CA ARG A 171 7.92 48.01 23.71
C ARG A 171 7.12 49.27 24.06
N TYR A 172 6.47 49.25 25.21
CA TYR A 172 6.04 50.49 25.84
C TYR A 172 7.29 51.18 26.39
N THR A 173 7.78 52.18 25.66
CA THR A 173 8.73 53.17 26.19
C THR A 173 7.97 54.06 27.17
N LEU A 174 8.27 53.90 28.46
CA LEU A 174 7.92 54.87 29.50
C LEU A 174 8.99 55.98 29.43
N ASP A 175 8.72 57.04 28.67
CA ASP A 175 9.45 58.29 28.84
C ASP A 175 8.92 58.99 30.09
N ARG A 176 9.86 59.34 30.97
CA ARG A 176 9.69 60.17 32.17
C ARG A 176 9.93 61.63 31.83
#